data_AF-A0A948ZAX6-F1
#
_entry.id   AF-A0A948ZAX6-F1
#
_cell.length_a   1.000
_cell.length_b   1.000
_cell.length_c   1.000
_cell.angle_alpha   90.00
_cell.angle_beta   90.00
_cell.angle_gamma   90.00
#
_symmetry.space_group_name_H-M   'P 1'
#
loop_
_entity.id
_entity.type
_entity.pdbx_description
1 polymer ?
#
loop_
_entity_poly.entity_id
_entity_poly.type
_entity_poly.pdbx_seq_one_letter_code
_entity_poly.pdbx_strand_id
1 'polypeptide(L)'
;MAKHTARLRSPGDFGLAVQQARLAHGLSQSELAAELDVPQSTISEIESGKATIYVRRLLSIARIIGLEFTATWEEDDAPRD
;
A
#
# COMPACT_ATOMS: atom_id res chain seq x y z
N MET A 1 -16.82 -1.68 10.75
CA MET A 1 -15.73 -2.04 9.83
C MET A 1 -16.16 -1.78 8.41
N ALA A 2 -15.67 -0.68 7.83
CA ALA A 2 -15.85 -0.40 6.41
C ALA A 2 -14.78 -1.13 5.59
N LYS A 3 -15.18 -1.80 4.51
CA LYS A 3 -14.26 -2.49 3.60
C LYS A 3 -13.96 -1.61 2.40
N HIS A 4 -12.68 -1.36 2.17
CA HIS A 4 -12.17 -0.56 1.06
C HIS A 4 -11.52 -1.47 0.02
N THR A 5 -11.79 -1.24 -1.27
CA THR A 5 -11.10 -1.94 -2.37
C THR A 5 -10.68 -0.93 -3.44
N ALA A 6 -9.42 -1.01 -3.85
CA ALA A 6 -8.85 -0.18 -4.90
C ALA A 6 -8.24 -1.06 -6.01
N ARG A 7 -8.42 -0.67 -7.26
CA ARG A 7 -7.70 -1.29 -8.39
C ARG A 7 -6.34 -0.61 -8.56
N LEU A 8 -5.30 -1.41 -8.73
CA LEU A 8 -3.94 -0.93 -8.85
C LEU A 8 -3.54 -0.89 -10.34
N ARG A 9 -3.41 0.32 -10.89
CA ARG A 9 -3.09 0.56 -12.31
C ARG A 9 -1.76 1.29 -12.49
N SER A 10 -1.30 1.96 -11.44
CA SER A 10 -0.04 2.68 -11.37
C SER A 10 0.73 2.33 -10.10
N PRO A 11 2.07 2.53 -10.07
CA PRO A 11 2.82 2.38 -8.84
C PRO A 11 2.38 3.35 -7.72
N GLY A 12 1.85 4.52 -8.08
CA GLY A 12 1.27 5.45 -7.11
C GLY A 12 0.02 4.89 -6.44
N ASP A 13 -0.80 4.12 -7.17
CA ASP A 13 -1.99 3.48 -6.62
C ASP A 13 -1.61 2.45 -5.54
N PHE A 14 -0.49 1.74 -5.75
CA PHE A 14 0.05 0.82 -4.76
C PHE A 14 0.51 1.56 -3.50
N GLY A 15 1.30 2.63 -3.65
CA GLY A 15 1.76 3.44 -2.51
C GLY A 15 0.60 4.04 -1.71
N LEU A 16 -0.40 4.56 -2.41
CA LEU A 16 -1.61 5.09 -1.79
C LEU A 16 -2.41 4.00 -1.04
N ALA A 17 -2.57 2.81 -1.64
CA ALA A 17 -3.26 1.71 -0.97
C ALA A 17 -2.54 1.25 0.30
N VAL A 18 -1.21 1.17 0.27
CA VAL A 18 -0.39 0.87 1.46
C VAL A 18 -0.59 1.93 2.53
N GLN A 19 -0.54 3.21 2.17
CA GLN A 19 -0.77 4.31 3.10
C GLN A 19 -2.16 4.24 3.75
N GLN A 20 -3.22 4.05 2.95
CA GLN A 20 -4.59 4.00 3.45
C GLN A 20 -4.81 2.79 4.37
N ALA A 21 -4.32 1.62 3.98
CA ALA A 21 -4.38 0.44 4.83
C ALA A 21 -3.61 0.64 6.14
N ARG A 22 -2.39 1.20 6.08
CA ARG A 22 -1.59 1.50 7.27
C ARG A 22 -2.33 2.42 8.25
N LEU A 23 -2.93 3.49 7.73
CA LEU A 23 -3.69 4.46 8.53
C LEU A 23 -5.00 3.86 9.08
N ALA A 24 -5.67 3.00 8.32
CA ALA A 24 -6.85 2.25 8.79
C ALA A 24 -6.51 1.31 9.96
N HIS A 25 -5.30 0.74 9.96
CA HIS A 25 -4.75 0.01 11.10
C HIS A 25 -4.11 0.92 12.16
N GLY A 26 -4.17 2.25 12.00
CA GLY A 26 -3.54 3.29 12.82
C GLY A 26 -2.09 3.05 13.19
N LEU A 27 -1.33 2.47 12.26
CA LEU A 27 0.11 2.38 12.35
C LEU A 27 0.71 3.67 11.79
N SER A 28 1.78 4.15 12.41
CA SER A 28 2.71 5.11 11.82
C SER A 28 3.63 4.42 10.80
N GLN A 29 4.30 5.20 9.95
CA GLN A 29 5.29 4.64 9.02
C GLN A 29 6.45 3.95 9.76
N SER A 30 6.84 4.45 10.94
CA SER A 30 7.91 3.86 11.76
C SER A 30 7.50 2.51 12.35
N GLU A 31 6.25 2.37 12.80
CA GLU A 31 5.73 1.10 13.31
C GLU A 31 5.68 0.04 12.20
N LEU A 32 5.15 0.38 11.02
CA LEU A 32 5.18 -0.54 9.88
C LEU A 32 6.61 -0.89 9.44
N ALA A 33 7.53 0.08 9.51
CA ALA A 33 8.93 -0.14 9.16
C ALA A 33 9.63 -1.09 10.15
N ALA A 34 9.33 -0.96 11.44
CA ALA A 34 9.86 -1.82 12.49
C ALA A 34 9.40 -3.28 12.31
N GLU A 35 8.13 -3.51 11.96
CA GLU A 35 7.59 -4.84 11.66
C GLU A 35 8.28 -5.51 10.46
N LEU A 36 8.80 -4.71 9.53
CA LEU A 36 9.49 -5.19 8.33
C LEU A 36 11.02 -5.19 8.45
N ASP A 37 11.58 -4.77 9.58
CA ASP A 37 13.02 -4.56 9.81
C ASP A 37 13.68 -3.70 8.71
N VAL A 38 13.04 -2.57 8.38
CA VAL A 38 13.54 -1.58 7.40
C VAL A 38 13.57 -0.18 7.98
N PRO A 39 14.37 0.75 7.42
CA PRO A 39 14.26 2.16 7.77
C PRO A 39 12.88 2.73 7.43
N GLN A 40 12.36 3.65 8.25
CA GLN A 40 11.09 4.34 7.98
C GLN A 40 11.08 5.05 6.61
N SER A 41 12.24 5.53 6.14
CA SER A 41 12.37 6.13 4.81
C SER A 41 11.97 5.18 3.68
N THR A 42 12.15 3.86 3.85
CA THR A 42 11.70 2.85 2.88
C THR A 42 10.18 2.85 2.75
N ILE A 43 9.44 2.93 3.86
CA ILE A 43 7.98 3.04 3.84
C ILE A 43 7.54 4.35 3.18
N SER A 44 8.21 5.46 3.51
CA SER A 44 7.95 6.76 2.89
C SER A 44 8.17 6.74 1.36
N GLU A 45 9.23 6.09 0.88
CA GLU A 45 9.50 5.94 -0.55
C GLU A 45 8.49 5.05 -1.27
N ILE A 46 7.99 4.01 -0.59
CA ILE A 46 6.92 3.15 -1.10
C ILE A 46 5.61 3.94 -1.21
N GLU A 47 5.19 4.61 -0.13
CA GLU A 47 3.94 5.37 -0.09
C GLU A 47 3.93 6.56 -1.06
N SER A 48 5.10 7.16 -1.32
CA SER A 48 5.26 8.22 -2.33
C SER A 48 5.42 7.71 -3.76
N GLY A 49 5.49 6.38 -3.97
CA GLY A 49 5.65 5.76 -5.28
C GLY A 49 7.03 5.94 -5.92
N LYS A 50 8.05 6.34 -5.15
CA LYS A 50 9.43 6.56 -5.64
C LYS A 50 10.21 5.26 -5.83
N ALA A 51 10.04 4.27 -4.96
CA ALA A 51 10.85 3.03 -4.95
C ALA A 51 10.21 1.81 -5.65
N THR A 52 9.36 2.03 -6.66
CA THR A 52 8.43 0.99 -7.13
C THR A 52 8.73 0.50 -8.56
N ILE A 53 10.00 0.30 -8.93
CA ILE A 53 10.36 -0.23 -10.26
C ILE A 53 9.78 -1.62 -10.51
N TYR A 54 9.78 -2.47 -9.49
CA TYR A 54 9.22 -3.82 -9.58
C TYR A 54 7.69 -3.78 -9.70
N VAL A 55 7.00 -2.92 -8.95
CA VAL A 55 5.55 -2.73 -9.07
C VAL A 55 5.18 -2.30 -10.48
N ARG A 56 5.94 -1.37 -11.09
CA ARG A 56 5.73 -0.97 -12.49
C ARG A 56 5.84 -2.17 -13.44
N ARG A 57 6.87 -3.02 -13.27
CA ARG A 57 7.05 -4.22 -14.10
C ARG A 57 5.89 -5.20 -13.91
N LEU A 58 5.45 -5.46 -12.68
CA LEU A 58 4.32 -6.33 -12.38
C LEU A 58 3.02 -5.81 -13.02
N LEU A 59 2.74 -4.51 -12.89
CA LEU A 59 1.59 -3.87 -13.53
C LEU A 59 1.63 -3.95 -15.07
N SER A 60 2.82 -3.80 -15.66
CA SER A 60 3.01 -3.99 -17.11
C SER A 60 2.77 -5.42 -17.54
N ILE A 61 3.30 -6.41 -16.80
CA ILE A 61 3.05 -7.83 -17.06
C ILE A 61 1.55 -8.09 -16.99
N ALA A 62 0.89 -7.68 -15.91
CA ALA A 62 -0.54 -7.88 -15.72
C ALA A 62 -1.37 -7.33 -16.88
N ARG A 63 -1.04 -6.15 -17.40
CA ARG A 63 -1.70 -5.58 -18.58
C ARG A 63 -1.53 -6.44 -19.84
N ILE A 64 -0.35 -7.03 -20.05
CA ILE A 64 -0.06 -7.85 -21.24
C ILE A 64 -0.84 -9.16 -21.20
N ILE A 65 -0.95 -9.78 -20.02
CA ILE A 65 -1.55 -11.12 -19.88
C ILE A 65 -2.99 -11.10 -19.36
N GLY A 66 -3.58 -9.92 -19.17
CA GLY A 66 -4.97 -9.76 -18.74
C GLY A 66 -5.22 -10.00 -17.25
N LEU A 67 -4.21 -9.85 -16.38
CA LEU A 67 -4.39 -9.90 -14.92
C LEU A 67 -4.84 -8.54 -14.37
N GLU A 68 -5.61 -8.57 -13.28
CA GLU A 68 -5.98 -7.40 -12.49
C GLU A 68 -5.35 -7.48 -11.09
N PHE A 69 -4.79 -6.38 -10.63
CA PHE A 69 -4.36 -6.22 -9.23
C PHE A 69 -5.36 -5.36 -8.47
N THR A 70 -5.77 -5.83 -7.30
CA THR A 70 -6.60 -5.09 -6.36
C THR A 70 -5.96 -5.11 -4.98
N ALA A 71 -6.09 -4.00 -4.25
CA ALA A 71 -5.79 -3.92 -2.82
C ALA A 71 -7.11 -3.81 -2.06
N THR A 72 -7.22 -4.51 -0.94
CA THR A 72 -8.41 -4.49 -0.08
C THR A 72 -7.98 -4.41 1.38
N TRP A 73 -8.60 -3.52 2.15
CA TRP A 73 -8.33 -3.36 3.58
C TRP A 73 -9.62 -3.00 4.33
N GLU A 74 -9.59 -3.15 5.64
CA GLU A 74 -10.70 -2.83 6.53
C GLU A 74 -10.31 -1.64 7.39
N GLU A 75 -11.24 -0.71 7.55
CA GLU A 75 -11.12 0.39 8.50
C GLU A 75 -11.70 -0.06 9.83
N ASP A 76 -10.84 -0.12 10.84
CA ASP A 76 -11.23 -0.49 12.19
C ASP A 76 -11.85 0.74 12.85
N ASP A 77 -13.15 0.67 13.17
CA ASP A 77 -13.94 1.79 13.73
C ASP A 77 -13.59 2.09 15.20
N ALA A 78 -12.57 1.44 15.77
CA ALA A 78 -12.23 1.60 17.18
C ALA A 78 -11.70 3.03 17.45
N PRO A 79 -12.38 3.82 18.31
CA PRO A 79 -11.79 5.02 18.86
C PRO A 79 -10.51 4.61 19.57
N ARG A 80 -9.39 5.22 19.20
CA ARG A 80 -8.16 5.10 19.97
C ARG A 80 -8.24 6.12 21.09
N ASP A 81 -8.51 5.63 22.30
CA ASP A 81 -8.44 6.38 23.57
C ASP A 81 -7.04 6.96 23.82
#